data_AF-A0A924KU63-F1
#
_entry.id   AF-A0A924KU63-F1
#
_cell.length_a   1.000
_cell.length_b   1.000
_cell.length_c   1.000
_cell.angle_alpha   90.00
_cell.angle_beta   90.00
_cell.angle_gamma   90.00
#
_symmetry.space_group_name_H-M   'P 1'
#
loop_
_entity.id
_entity.type
_entity.pdbx_description
1 polymer ?
#
loop_
_entity_poly.entity_id
_entity_poly.type
_entity_poly.pdbx_seq_one_letter_code
_entity_poly.pdbx_strand_id
1 'polypeptide(L)' 'EFLVDTVEDLINERGSDEKLWGSMVKPTMQRRRPGFNESSYGYRSFKELVEDAEKRKLVLIVRDEKSGQYTIRLPASN' A
#
# COMPACT_ATOMS: atom_id res chain seq x y z
N GLU A 1 -9.73 5.00 -2.10
CA GLU A 1 -9.46 4.04 -3.20
C GLU A 1 -8.10 4.23 -3.89
N PHE A 2 -7.50 5.43 -3.93
CA PHE A 2 -6.18 5.67 -4.57
C PHE A 2 -5.04 4.68 -4.22
N LEU A 3 -4.96 4.22 -2.97
CA LEU A 3 -3.97 3.22 -2.58
C LEU A 3 -4.22 1.86 -3.25
N VAL A 4 -5.49 1.44 -3.33
CA VAL A 4 -5.90 0.19 -3.99
C VAL A 4 -5.55 0.25 -5.47
N ASP A 5 -5.94 1.34 -6.14
CA ASP A 5 -5.63 1.60 -7.55
C ASP A 5 -4.12 1.58 -7.85
N THR A 6 -3.30 2.16 -6.96
CA THR A 6 -1.84 2.10 -7.10
C THR A 6 -1.31 0.67 -6.92
N VAL A 7 -1.87 -0.09 -5.98
CA VAL A 7 -1.49 -1.48 -5.70
C VAL A 7 -1.92 -2.40 -6.84
N GLU A 8 -3.12 -2.22 -7.39
CA GLU A 8 -3.64 -2.91 -8.57
C GLU A 8 -2.77 -2.69 -9.79
N ASP A 9 -2.37 -1.44 -10.05
CA ASP A 9 -1.52 -1.12 -11.18
C ASP A 9 -0.13 -1.76 -11.05
N LEU A 10 0.46 -1.71 -9.86
CA LEU A 10 1.73 -2.37 -9.57
C LEU A 10 1.63 -3.91 -9.74
N ILE A 11 0.50 -4.51 -9.34
CA ILE A 11 0.22 -5.93 -9.56
C ILE A 11 0.08 -6.25 -11.06
N ASN A 12 -0.62 -5.41 -11.81
CA ASN A 12 -0.75 -5.60 -13.26
C ASN A 12 0.60 -5.46 -13.98
N GLU A 13 1.47 -4.56 -13.52
CA GLU A 13 2.77 -4.31 -14.14
C GLU A 13 3.80 -5.42 -13.81
N ARG A 14 3.74 -6.01 -12.60
CA ARG A 14 4.73 -7.00 -12.10
C ARG A 14 4.23 -8.44 -12.05
N GLY A 15 2.93 -8.65 -12.10
CA GLY A 15 2.27 -9.95 -11.94
C GLY A 15 1.72 -10.18 -10.52
N SER A 16 0.55 -10.81 -10.45
CA SER A 16 -0.26 -11.03 -9.23
C SER A 16 0.41 -11.80 -8.10
N ASP A 17 1.50 -12.51 -8.38
CA ASP A 17 2.25 -13.27 -7.37
C ASP A 17 3.32 -12.42 -6.66
N GLU A 18 3.70 -11.28 -7.23
CA GLU A 18 4.81 -10.47 -6.71
C GLU A 18 4.43 -9.76 -5.41
N LYS A 19 5.31 -9.89 -4.40
CA LYS A 19 5.18 -9.21 -3.12
C LYS A 19 5.40 -7.70 -3.34
N LEU A 20 4.34 -6.90 -3.23
CA LEU A 20 4.49 -5.45 -3.24
C LEU A 20 4.97 -4.95 -1.90
N TRP A 21 6.19 -4.43 -1.87
CA TRP A 21 6.74 -3.82 -0.67
C TRP A 21 6.18 -2.41 -0.50
N GLY A 22 5.90 -2.02 0.73
CA GLY A 22 5.46 -0.66 1.06
C GLY A 22 6.40 0.44 0.57
N SER A 23 7.70 0.15 0.59
CA SER A 23 8.74 1.01 0.01
C SER A 23 8.64 1.20 -1.51
N MET A 24 7.88 0.35 -2.22
CA MET A 24 7.54 0.54 -3.63
C MET A 24 6.21 1.26 -3.82
N VAL A 25 5.21 0.96 -2.98
CA VAL A 25 3.90 1.61 -3.05
C VAL A 25 4.01 3.11 -2.73
N LYS A 26 4.76 3.48 -1.68
CA LYS A 26 4.95 4.89 -1.28
C LYS A 26 5.48 5.79 -2.40
N PRO A 27 6.62 5.52 -3.07
CA PRO A 27 7.10 6.35 -4.17
C PRO A 27 6.17 6.30 -5.38
N THR A 28 5.48 5.20 -5.64
CA THR A 28 4.51 5.10 -6.74
C THR A 28 3.31 6.02 -6.50
N MET A 29 2.78 6.04 -5.27
CA MET A 29 1.73 6.97 -4.85
C MET A 29 2.19 8.43 -4.97
N GLN A 30 3.44 8.73 -4.60
CA GLN A 30 4.00 10.08 -4.76
C GLN A 30 4.21 10.46 -6.23
N ARG A 31 4.57 9.52 -7.12
CA ARG A 31 4.64 9.77 -8.57
C ARG A 31 3.27 10.07 -9.17
N ARG A 32 2.26 9.28 -8.80
CA ARG A 32 0.86 9.50 -9.23
C ARG A 32 0.26 10.78 -8.65
N ARG A 33 0.61 11.10 -7.41
CA ARG A 33 0.13 12.28 -6.69
C ARG A 33 1.26 12.94 -5.90
N PRO A 34 1.99 13.90 -6.49
CA PRO A 34 3.12 14.56 -5.81
C PRO A 34 2.71 15.36 -4.56
N GLY A 35 1.42 15.71 -4.42
CA GLY A 35 0.87 16.32 -3.21
C GLY A 35 0.42 15.31 -2.13
N PHE A 36 0.65 14.01 -2.33
CA PHE A 36 0.32 13.00 -1.33
C PHE A 36 1.27 13.11 -0.14
N ASN A 37 0.69 13.39 1.03
CA ASN A 37 1.38 13.36 2.31
C ASN A 37 0.46 12.70 3.33
N GLU A 38 0.99 11.80 4.14
CA GLU A 38 0.24 11.10 5.19
C GLU A 38 -0.44 12.08 6.17
N SER A 39 0.22 13.20 6.46
CA SER A 39 -0.29 14.25 7.33
C SER A 39 -1.54 14.93 6.74
N SER A 40 -1.60 15.07 5.42
CA SER A 40 -2.77 15.64 4.72
C SER A 40 -4.01 14.76 4.84
N TYR A 41 -3.83 13.48 5.17
CA TYR A 41 -4.91 12.52 5.44
C TYR A 41 -5.14 12.29 6.93
N GLY A 42 -4.39 12.97 7.81
CA GLY A 42 -4.50 12.81 9.26
C GLY A 42 -3.76 11.60 9.84
N TYR A 43 -2.89 10.94 9.07
CA TYR A 43 -2.07 9.81 9.54
C TYR A 43 -0.66 10.27 9.91
N ARG A 44 -0.06 9.71 10.97
CA ARG A 44 1.30 10.09 11.40
C ARG A 44 2.38 9.41 10.58
N SER A 45 2.05 8.36 9.83
CA SER A 45 2.99 7.59 9.03
C SER A 45 2.27 6.80 7.95
N PHE A 46 3.00 6.44 6.88
CA PHE A 46 2.45 5.58 5.81
C PHE A 46 1.88 4.29 6.38
N LYS A 47 2.55 3.71 7.37
CA LYS A 47 2.08 2.52 8.10
C LYS A 47 0.64 2.66 8.60
N GLU A 48 0.30 3.76 9.28
CA GLU A 48 -1.07 3.98 9.79
C GLU A 48 -2.10 4.10 8.67
N LEU A 49 -1.73 4.79 7.57
CA LEU A 49 -2.60 4.91 6.40
C LEU A 49 -2.90 3.54 5.77
N VAL A 50 -1.91 2.66 5.67
CA VAL A 50 -2.12 1.32 5.10
C VAL A 50 -2.82 0.39 6.10
N GLU A 51 -2.52 0.48 7.40
CA GLU A 51 -3.24 -0.24 8.46
C GLU A 51 -4.73 0.12 8.47
N ASP A 52 -5.07 1.39 8.30
CA ASP A 52 -6.46 1.82 8.19
C ASP A 52 -7.12 1.29 6.90
N ALA A 53 -6.39 1.26 5.79
CA ALA A 53 -6.88 0.67 4.55
C ALA A 53 -7.11 -0.85 4.69
N GLU A 54 -6.29 -1.56 5.45
CA GLU A 54 -6.47 -2.98 5.76
C GLU A 54 -7.65 -3.23 6.71
N LYS A 55 -7.83 -2.40 7.75
CA LYS A 55 -9.03 -2.43 8.59
C LYS A 55 -10.32 -2.24 7.80
N ARG A 56 -10.28 -1.44 6.74
CA ARG A 56 -11.40 -1.24 5.80
C ARG A 56 -11.56 -2.39 4.79
N LYS A 57 -10.74 -3.44 4.87
CA LYS A 57 -10.68 -4.59 3.95
C LYS A 57 -10.43 -4.20 2.49
N LEU A 58 -9.72 -3.09 2.26
CA LEU A 58 -9.37 -2.62 0.92
C LEU A 58 -8.06 -3.25 0.43
N VAL A 59 -7.14 -3.52 1.36
CA VAL A 59 -5.83 -4.16 1.12
C VAL A 59 -5.50 -5.10 2.27
N LEU A 60 -4.55 -6.00 2.06
CA LEU A 60 -3.94 -6.83 3.08
C LEU A 60 -2.51 -6.34 3.31
N ILE A 61 -2.11 -6.18 4.56
CA ILE A 61 -0.73 -5.88 4.91
C ILE A 61 -0.10 -7.01 5.71
N VAL A 62 1.14 -7.34 5.38
CA VAL A 62 1.94 -8.32 6.11
C VAL A 62 3.23 -7.64 6.52
N ARG A 63 3.38 -7.43 7.83
CA ARG A 63 4.61 -6.89 8.41
C ARG A 63 5.65 -7.99 8.53
N ASP A 64 6.86 -7.71 8.07
CA ASP A 64 8.02 -8.56 8.29
C ASP A 64 8.74 -8.10 9.57
N GLU A 65 8.67 -8.91 10.64
CA GLU A 65 9.30 -8.59 11.93
C GLU A 65 10.83 -8.63 11.88
N LYS A 66 11.44 -9.27 10.87
CA LYS A 66 12.89 -9.34 10.72
C LYS A 66 13.49 -8.08 10.13
N SER A 67 12.80 -7.46 9.17
CA SER A 67 13.29 -6.33 8.38
C SER A 67 12.59 -5.01 8.73
N GLY A 68 11.49 -5.06 9.49
CA GLY A 68 10.65 -3.90 9.82
C GLY A 68 9.86 -3.35 8.63
N GLN A 69 9.93 -4.05 7.49
CA GLN A 69 9.24 -3.72 6.26
C GLN A 69 7.82 -4.29 6.27
N TYR A 70 6.98 -3.79 5.38
CA TYR A 70 5.61 -4.27 5.20
C TYR A 70 5.38 -4.57 3.72
N THR A 71 4.65 -5.65 3.45
CA THR A 71 4.17 -6.01 2.12
C THR A 71 2.69 -5.76 2.05
N ILE A 72 2.22 -5.28 0.91
CA ILE A 72 0.86 -4.91 0.62
C ILE A 72 0.35 -5.88 -0.44
N ARG A 73 -0.86 -6.39 -0.27
CA ARG A 73 -1.55 -7.23 -1.25
C ARG A 73 -3.00 -6.79 -1.36
N LEU A 74 -3.67 -7.17 -2.44
CA LEU A 74 -5.11 -7.01 -2.55
C LEU A 74 -5.81 -8.14 -1.79
N PRO A 75 -6.94 -7.88 -1.12
CA PRO A 75 -7.80 -8.94 -0.65
C PRO A 75 -8.25 -9.73 -1.89
N ALA A 76 -8.05 -11.04 -1.88
CA ALA A 76 -8.63 -11.88 -2.92
C ALA A 76 -10.15 -11.74 -2.83
N SER A 77 -10.75 -10.98 -3.76
CA SER A 77 -12.19 -10.94 -3.95
C SER A 77 -12.61 -12.35 -4.37
N ASN A 78 -13.16 -13.11 -3.42
CA ASN A 78 -13.84 -14.37 -3.70
C ASN A 78 -15.19 -14.11 -4.36
#